data_AF-A0A0R0D970-F1
#
_entry.id   AF-A0A0R0D970-F1
#
_cell.length_a   1.000
_cell.length_b   1.000
_cell.length_c   1.000
_cell.angle_alpha   90.00
_cell.angle_beta   90.00
_cell.angle_gamma   90.00
#
_symmetry.space_group_name_H-M   'P 1'
#
loop_
_entity.id
_entity.type
_entity.pdbx_description
1 polymer ?
#
loop_
_entity_poly.entity_id
_entity_poly.type
_entity_poly.pdbx_seq_one_letter_code
_entity_poly.pdbx_strand_id
1 'polypeptide(L)'
;MSPIGKVFVVAAFIEAITWAGLLLGMFFKYQTASVDLGLSLVSLFGRAHGVAFLLYVVVAVLTGVRQRWPVWALGLAILAALPPLVTVPLEMWFRRRGLLSPRS
;
A
#
# COMPACT_ATOMS: atom_id res chain seq x y z
N MET A 1 -16.85 5.56 -8.45
CA MET A 1 -15.95 5.28 -7.31
C MET A 1 -16.46 6.01 -6.08
N SER A 2 -16.67 5.28 -4.98
CA SER A 2 -17.19 5.86 -3.73
C SER A 2 -16.14 6.72 -3.00
N PRO A 3 -16.55 7.60 -2.05
CA PRO A 3 -15.61 8.36 -1.23
C PRO A 3 -14.59 7.47 -0.50
N ILE A 4 -15.04 6.36 0.11
CA ILE A 4 -14.16 5.40 0.80
C ILE A 4 -13.22 4.68 -0.17
N GLY A 5 -13.69 4.38 -1.39
CA GLY A 5 -12.85 3.83 -2.46
C GLY A 5 -11.73 4.79 -2.87
N LYS A 6 -11.96 6.11 -2.89
CA LYS A 6 -10.89 7.10 -3.13
C LYS A 6 -9.84 7.10 -2.01
N VAL A 7 -10.26 6.95 -0.76
CA VAL A 7 -9.33 6.86 0.38
C VAL A 7 -8.45 5.61 0.27
N PHE A 8 -9.02 4.48 -0.14
CA PHE A 8 -8.26 3.24 -0.39
C PHE A 8 -7.15 3.42 -1.43
N VAL A 9 -7.46 4.09 -2.54
CA VAL A 9 -6.49 4.43 -3.59
C VAL A 9 -5.34 5.26 -3.03
N VAL A 10 -5.67 6.32 -2.28
CA VAL A 10 -4.66 7.22 -1.72
C VAL A 10 -3.77 6.46 -0.73
N ALA A 11 -4.36 5.61 0.11
CA ALA A 11 -3.61 4.77 1.03
C ALA A 11 -2.68 3.78 0.29
N ALA A 12 -3.15 3.14 -0.78
CA ALA A 12 -2.36 2.25 -1.62
C ALA A 12 -1.16 2.98 -2.23
N PHE A 13 -1.37 4.20 -2.71
CA PHE A 13 -0.32 5.02 -3.33
C PHE A 13 0.73 5.49 -2.31
N ILE A 14 0.29 5.93 -1.12
CA ILE A 14 1.20 6.29 -0.02
C ILE A 14 2.06 5.08 0.38
N GLU A 15 1.44 3.92 0.54
CA GLU A 15 2.13 2.67 0.86
C GLU A 15 3.19 2.34 -0.21
N ALA A 16 2.83 2.44 -1.49
CA ALA A 16 3.76 2.21 -2.60
C ALA A 16 4.94 3.18 -2.63
N ILE A 17 4.72 4.47 -2.33
CA ILE A 17 5.80 5.47 -2.22
C ILE A 17 6.74 5.12 -1.07
N THR A 18 6.20 4.74 0.09
CA THR A 18 7.04 4.37 1.25
C THR A 18 7.87 3.12 0.97
N TRP A 19 7.34 2.15 0.23
CA TRP A 19 8.09 1.01 -0.30
C TRP A 19 9.22 1.43 -1.24
N ALA A 20 8.94 2.33 -2.19
CA ALA A 20 9.95 2.83 -3.12
C ALA A 20 11.10 3.51 -2.36
N GLY A 21 10.79 4.28 -1.31
CA GLY A 21 11.79 4.89 -0.43
C GLY A 21 12.62 3.86 0.34
N LEU A 22 12.02 2.75 0.79
CA LEU A 22 12.73 1.63 1.41
C LEU A 22 13.72 0.97 0.44
N LEU A 23 13.29 0.68 -0.80
CA LEU A 23 14.16 0.12 -1.83
C LEU A 23 15.30 1.07 -2.18
N LEU A 24 15.01 2.37 -2.26
CA LEU A 24 16.03 3.40 -2.48
C LEU A 24 17.04 3.45 -1.33
N GLY A 25 16.57 3.38 -0.08
CA GLY A 25 17.44 3.28 1.10
C GLY A 25 18.33 2.04 1.08
N MET A 26 17.77 0.88 0.69
CA MET A 26 18.55 -0.36 0.54
C MET A 26 19.60 -0.23 -0.57
N PHE A 27 19.25 0.41 -1.69
CA PHE A 27 20.20 0.67 -2.76
C PHE A 27 21.38 1.51 -2.29
N PHE A 28 21.13 2.64 -1.60
CA PHE A 28 22.22 3.46 -1.04
C PHE A 28 23.01 2.72 0.05
N LYS A 29 22.38 1.85 0.84
CA LYS A 29 23.06 1.07 1.87
C LYS A 29 24.05 0.06 1.28
N TYR A 30 23.70 -0.60 0.18
CA TYR A 30 24.47 -1.74 -0.34
C TYR A 30 25.28 -1.43 -1.61
N GLN A 31 24.91 -0.42 -2.41
CA GLN A 31 25.54 -0.16 -3.71
C GLN A 31 26.40 1.11 -3.74
N THR A 32 26.34 1.98 -2.72
CA THR A 32 27.15 3.21 -2.67
C THR A 32 28.06 3.24 -1.45
N ALA A 33 29.08 4.10 -1.50
CA ALA A 33 29.93 4.40 -0.33
C ALA A 33 29.18 5.19 0.77
N SER A 34 27.91 5.56 0.54
CA SER A 34 27.08 6.38 1.43
C SER A 34 26.27 5.53 2.40
N VAL A 35 26.93 4.61 3.12
CA VAL A 35 26.25 3.65 4.01
C VAL A 35 25.41 4.34 5.09
N ASP A 36 25.93 5.42 5.69
CA ASP A 36 25.20 6.18 6.72
C ASP A 36 23.92 6.82 6.20
N LEU A 37 23.95 7.32 4.95
CA LEU A 37 22.77 7.84 4.27
C LEU A 37 21.75 6.72 4.00
N GLY A 38 22.22 5.57 3.50
CA GLY A 38 21.38 4.39 3.28
C GLY A 38 20.70 3.91 4.57
N LEU A 39 21.43 3.84 5.68
CA LEU A 39 20.89 3.47 7.00
C LEU A 39 19.82 4.45 7.49
N SER A 40 20.06 5.76 7.33
CA SER A 40 19.09 6.80 7.69
C SER A 40 17.81 6.70 6.86
N LEU A 41 17.94 6.52 5.54
CA LEU A 41 16.80 6.37 4.62
C LEU A 41 15.99 5.11 4.94
N VAL A 42 16.64 3.96 5.14
CA VAL A 42 15.96 2.72 5.53
C VAL A 42 15.20 2.87 6.85
N SER A 43 15.80 3.53 7.84
CA SER A 43 15.16 3.76 9.14
C SER A 43 13.93 4.67 9.02
N LEU A 44 14.06 5.79 8.28
CA LEU A 44 12.97 6.74 8.06
C LEU A 44 11.83 6.10 7.26
N PHE A 45 12.12 5.54 6.09
CA PHE A 45 11.12 4.92 5.24
C PHE A 45 10.56 3.64 5.85
N GLY A 46 11.32 2.90 6.66
CA GLY A 46 10.81 1.73 7.38
C GLY A 46 9.74 2.09 8.40
N ARG A 47 9.96 3.15 9.19
CA ARG A 47 8.95 3.67 10.12
C ARG A 47 7.73 4.23 9.39
N ALA A 48 7.97 5.04 8.36
CA ALA A 48 6.90 5.61 7.54
C ALA A 48 6.07 4.51 6.86
N HIS A 49 6.73 3.48 6.32
CA HIS A 49 6.10 2.34 5.69
C HIS A 49 5.26 1.54 6.67
N GLY A 50 5.75 1.26 7.88
CA GLY A 50 4.96 0.57 8.91
C GLY A 50 3.65 1.31 9.25
N VAL A 51 3.70 2.64 9.35
CA VAL A 51 2.49 3.46 9.56
C VAL A 51 1.57 3.41 8.34
N ALA A 52 2.12 3.58 7.13
CA ALA A 52 1.35 3.52 5.89
C ALA A 52 0.67 2.15 5.68
N PHE A 53 1.37 1.06 6.01
CA PHE A 53 0.87 -0.31 5.96
C PHE A 53 -0.35 -0.50 6.88
N LEU A 54 -0.25 -0.07 8.15
CA LEU A 54 -1.37 -0.16 9.09
C LEU A 54 -2.58 0.67 8.63
N LEU A 55 -2.34 1.89 8.17
CA LEU A 55 -3.39 2.75 7.61
C LEU A 55 -4.06 2.10 6.39
N TYR A 56 -3.26 1.54 5.49
CA TYR A 56 -3.76 0.82 4.32
C TYR A 56 -4.65 -0.35 4.72
N VAL A 57 -4.21 -1.20 5.66
CA VAL A 57 -5.01 -2.36 6.13
C VAL A 57 -6.33 -1.91 6.74
N VAL A 58 -6.33 -0.88 7.58
CA VAL A 58 -7.57 -0.33 8.18
C VAL A 58 -8.51 0.17 7.09
N VAL A 59 -8.00 0.96 6.14
CA VAL A 59 -8.80 1.48 5.03
C VAL A 59 -9.31 0.36 4.12
N ALA A 60 -8.51 -0.67 3.88
CA ALA A 60 -8.90 -1.85 3.10
C ALA A 60 -10.05 -2.61 3.76
N VAL A 61 -9.99 -2.84 5.07
CA VAL A 61 -11.06 -3.47 5.84
C VAL A 61 -12.33 -2.61 5.80
N LEU A 62 -12.22 -1.32 6.09
CA LEU A 62 -13.37 -0.40 6.06
C LEU A 62 -14.02 -0.34 4.67
N THR A 63 -13.21 -0.26 3.62
CA THR A 63 -13.68 -0.26 2.22
C THR A 63 -14.33 -1.59 1.88
N GLY A 64 -13.73 -2.71 2.29
CA GLY A 64 -14.24 -4.06 2.06
C GLY A 64 -15.59 -4.29 2.73
N VAL A 65 -15.76 -3.85 3.97
CA VAL A 65 -17.05 -3.92 4.68
C VAL A 65 -18.09 -3.01 4.02
N ARG A 66 -17.75 -1.74 3.75
CA ARG A 66 -18.66 -0.74 3.14
C ARG A 66 -19.11 -1.14 1.74
N GLN A 67 -18.24 -1.77 0.96
CA GLN A 67 -18.53 -2.16 -0.42
C GLN A 67 -18.84 -3.65 -0.57
N ARG A 68 -19.06 -4.34 0.57
CA ARG A 68 -19.45 -5.75 0.66
C ARG A 68 -18.55 -6.64 -0.20
N TRP A 69 -17.25 -6.47 -0.04
CA TRP A 69 -16.26 -7.29 -0.70
C TRP A 69 -16.41 -8.76 -0.27
N PRO A 70 -16.26 -9.70 -1.21
CA PRO A 70 -16.10 -11.08 -0.85
C PRO A 70 -14.78 -11.26 -0.05
N VAL A 71 -14.74 -12.24 0.85
CA VAL A 71 -13.60 -12.47 1.76
C VAL A 71 -12.28 -12.63 1.00
N TRP A 72 -12.29 -13.23 -0.19
CA TRP A 72 -11.10 -13.35 -1.03
C TRP A 72 -10.52 -12.00 -1.45
N ALA A 73 -11.36 -10.98 -1.68
CA ALA A 73 -10.89 -9.65 -2.11
C ALA A 73 -10.25 -8.92 -0.92
N LEU A 74 -10.78 -9.08 0.29
CA LEU A 74 -10.13 -8.57 1.49
C LEU A 74 -8.80 -9.27 1.75
N GLY A 75 -8.75 -10.60 1.59
CA GLY A 75 -7.52 -11.37 1.69
C GLY A 75 -6.46 -10.90 0.68
N LEU A 76 -6.83 -10.72 -0.58
CA LEU A 76 -5.91 -10.18 -1.60
C LEU A 76 -5.44 -8.76 -1.28
N ALA A 77 -6.30 -7.90 -0.71
CA ALA A 77 -5.90 -6.56 -0.28
C ALA A 77 -4.79 -6.60 0.77
N ILE A 78 -4.96 -7.41 1.81
CA ILE A 78 -3.95 -7.55 2.87
C ILE A 78 -2.68 -8.17 2.30
N LEU A 79 -2.80 -9.23 1.50
CA LEU A 79 -1.65 -9.90 0.89
C LEU A 79 -0.88 -8.98 -0.06
N ALA A 80 -1.54 -8.07 -0.78
CA ALA A 80 -0.90 -7.13 -1.69
C ALA A 80 -0.03 -6.07 -1.01
N ALA A 81 -0.20 -5.86 0.30
CA ALA A 81 0.65 -4.96 1.07
C ALA A 81 1.97 -5.62 1.53
N LEU A 82 2.10 -6.96 1.38
CA LEU A 82 3.34 -7.67 1.73
C LEU A 82 4.42 -7.57 0.63
N PRO A 83 4.12 -7.83 -0.66
CA PRO A 83 5.10 -7.68 -1.72
C PRO A 83 5.19 -6.21 -2.17
N PRO A 84 6.40 -5.74 -2.50
CA PRO A 84 6.64 -4.35 -2.87
C PRO A 84 5.81 -3.94 -4.09
N LEU A 85 5.17 -2.77 -4.00
CA LEU A 85 4.43 -2.11 -5.07
C LEU A 85 3.19 -2.86 -5.60
N VAL A 86 2.75 -3.94 -4.96
CA VAL A 86 1.62 -4.74 -5.44
C VAL A 86 0.26 -4.13 -5.07
N THR A 87 0.24 -3.19 -4.12
CA THR A 87 -0.94 -2.40 -3.78
C THR A 87 -1.49 -1.59 -4.96
N VAL A 88 -0.63 -1.10 -5.86
CA VAL A 88 -1.00 -0.33 -7.06
C VAL A 88 -1.72 -1.18 -8.14
N PRO A 89 -1.15 -2.28 -8.66
CA PRO A 89 -1.84 -3.10 -9.65
C PRO A 89 -3.10 -3.74 -9.06
N LEU A 90 -3.12 -4.06 -7.76
CA LEU A 90 -4.33 -4.54 -7.09
C LEU A 90 -5.43 -3.49 -7.11
N GLU A 91 -5.13 -2.24 -6.73
CA GLU A 91 -6.08 -1.15 -6.75
C GLU A 91 -6.66 -0.93 -8.16
N MET A 92 -5.80 -0.92 -9.19
CA MET A 92 -6.25 -0.84 -10.59
C MET A 92 -7.20 -1.98 -10.96
N TRP A 93 -6.90 -3.20 -10.51
CA TRP A 93 -7.76 -4.36 -10.74
C TRP A 93 -9.09 -4.27 -10.00
N PHE A 94 -9.09 -3.80 -8.74
CA PHE A 94 -10.31 -3.57 -7.96
C PHE A 94 -11.19 -2.48 -8.56
N ARG A 95 -10.61 -1.43 -9.14
CA ARG A 95 -11.36 -0.44 -9.92
C ARG A 95 -12.04 -1.08 -11.12
N ARG A 96 -11.31 -1.88 -11.90
CA ARG A 96 -11.85 -2.58 -13.09
C ARG A 96 -12.96 -3.57 -12.74
N ARG A 97 -12.85 -4.25 -11.59
CA ARG A 97 -13.86 -5.19 -11.06
C ARG A 97 -15.09 -4.49 -10.45
N GLY A 98 -15.09 -3.15 -10.37
CA GLY A 98 -16.18 -2.40 -9.73
C GLY A 98 -16.21 -2.50 -8.20
N LEU A 99 -15.21 -3.13 -7.58
CA LEU A 99 -15.14 -3.32 -6.12
C LEU A 99 -14.97 -1.99 -5.38
N LEU A 100 -14.51 -0.94 -6.07
CA LEU A 100 -14.35 0.40 -5.50
C LEU A 100 -15.57 1.32 -5.68
N SER A 101 -16.69 0.79 -6.17
CA SER A 101 -17.97 1.49 -6.28
C SER A 101 -19.05 0.78 -5.45
N PRO A 102 -20.09 1.49 -4.97
CA PRO A 102 -21.16 0.85 -4.22
C PRO A 102 -21.82 -0.23 -5.08
N ARG A 103 -22.01 -1.44 -4.53
CA ARG A 103 -22.91 -2.43 -5.13
C ARG A 103 -24.34 -1.90 -4.94
N SER A 104 -24.96 -1.45 -6.03
CA SER A 104 -26.40 -1.19 -6.11
C SER A 104 -27.18 -2.48 -5.97
#